data_AF-A0A928EEE7-F1
#
_entry.id   AF-A0A928EEE7-F1
#
_cell.length_a   1.000
_cell.length_b   1.000
_cell.length_c   1.000
_cell.angle_alpha   90.00
_cell.angle_beta   90.00
_cell.angle_gamma   90.00
#
_symmetry.space_group_name_H-M   'P 1'
#
loop_
_entity.id
_entity.type
_entity.pdbx_description
1 polymer ?
#
loop_
_entity_poly.entity_id
_entity_poly.type
_entity_poly.pdbx_seq_one_letter_code
_entity_poly.pdbx_strand_id
1 'polypeptide(L)'
;MAKSRVIVEFPDRATYTVRIGGGVAAQLGADLRAAGVTADRCLVVCDAEAASRCLPPLKESLAASGFRVNDIAVPAIEPADAWACAGELLGALSQMNLPQDAPVIVCAGVEVAELAAFAFSLQQAHPLVLVPASLAAALRVTGVDAVEVDAGFASALRAKLQPAFAALDGAFLACEHESEADMGLYELEQAAASCDAEFQGWLSENLGDVAAYDEEALVLALTQALAARADAIGQALCN
;
A
#
# COMPACT_ATOMS: atom_id res chain seq x y z
N MET A 1 -5.94 11.47 18.24
CA MET A 1 -5.39 10.79 17.06
C MET A 1 -6.53 10.09 16.36
N ALA A 2 -6.97 10.69 15.25
CA ALA A 2 -8.05 10.16 14.42
C ALA A 2 -7.57 8.86 13.78
N LYS A 3 -8.35 7.79 13.93
CA LYS A 3 -8.08 6.50 13.30
C LYS A 3 -9.35 6.02 12.65
N SER A 4 -9.23 5.59 11.41
CA SER A 4 -10.33 5.02 10.64
C SER A 4 -10.00 3.61 10.19
N ARG A 5 -11.05 2.86 9.87
CA ARG A 5 -10.97 1.51 9.34
C ARG A 5 -11.95 1.42 8.18
N VAL A 6 -11.43 1.16 6.99
CA VAL A 6 -12.23 0.86 5.80
C VAL A 6 -12.19 -0.64 5.56
N ILE A 7 -13.35 -1.25 5.35
CA ILE A 7 -13.47 -2.65 4.93
C ILE A 7 -13.73 -2.64 3.43
N VAL A 8 -12.87 -3.32 2.67
CA VAL A 8 -13.01 -3.41 1.22
C VAL A 8 -13.48 -4.82 0.87
N GLU A 9 -14.60 -4.90 0.16
CA GLU A 9 -15.27 -6.14 -0.24
C GLU A 9 -15.65 -6.05 -1.72
N PHE A 10 -15.38 -7.13 -2.46
CA PHE A 10 -15.77 -7.29 -3.85
C PHE A 10 -16.44 -8.66 -4.03
N PRO A 11 -17.38 -8.82 -4.99
CA PRO A 11 -17.96 -10.12 -5.30
C PRO A 11 -16.89 -11.15 -5.65
N ASP A 12 -17.04 -12.38 -5.13
CA ASP A 12 -16.15 -13.53 -5.37
C ASP A 12 -14.67 -13.30 -5.00
N ARG A 13 -14.39 -12.36 -4.10
CA ARG A 13 -13.05 -12.04 -3.61
C ARG A 13 -13.01 -11.99 -2.08
N ALA A 14 -11.80 -12.14 -1.53
CA ALA A 14 -11.60 -12.06 -0.09
C ALA A 14 -11.79 -10.61 0.40
N THR A 15 -12.51 -10.42 1.50
CA THR A 15 -12.58 -9.12 2.18
C THR A 15 -11.24 -8.80 2.83
N TYR A 16 -10.82 -7.54 2.79
CA TYR A 16 -9.63 -7.09 3.51
C TYR A 16 -9.87 -5.75 4.23
N THR A 17 -8.97 -5.45 5.17
CA THR A 17 -9.04 -4.25 6.00
C THR A 17 -7.97 -3.25 5.58
N VAL A 18 -8.36 -1.98 5.48
CA VAL A 18 -7.47 -0.83 5.39
C VAL A 18 -7.57 -0.05 6.70
N ARG A 19 -6.45 0.10 7.41
CA ARG A 19 -6.35 0.97 8.59
C ARG A 19 -5.71 2.29 8.21
N ILE A 20 -6.28 3.40 8.67
CA ILE A 20 -5.82 4.76 8.33
C ILE A 20 -5.63 5.55 9.63
N GLY A 21 -4.53 6.26 9.74
CA GLY A 21 -4.30 7.25 10.81
C GLY A 21 -2.92 7.18 11.44
N GLY A 22 -2.66 8.09 12.37
CA GLY A 22 -1.35 8.20 13.03
C GLY A 22 -0.98 6.93 13.80
N GLY A 23 0.23 6.42 13.56
CA GLY A 23 0.80 5.29 14.29
C GLY A 23 0.17 3.93 13.97
N VAL A 24 -0.58 3.79 12.88
CA VAL A 24 -1.08 2.48 12.44
C VAL A 24 0.05 1.55 12.00
N ALA A 25 1.14 2.08 11.43
CA ALA A 25 2.31 1.26 11.08
C ALA A 25 2.99 0.68 12.33
N ALA A 26 3.01 1.43 13.44
CA ALA A 26 3.51 0.96 14.73
C ALA A 26 2.61 -0.11 15.39
N GLN A 27 1.37 -0.28 14.92
CA GLN A 27 0.45 -1.35 15.37
C GLN A 27 0.43 -2.55 14.42
N LEU A 28 1.15 -2.52 13.30
CA LEU A 28 1.04 -3.51 12.24
C LEU A 28 1.24 -4.93 12.73
N GLY A 29 2.27 -5.19 13.57
CA GLY A 29 2.51 -6.53 14.10
C GLY A 29 1.31 -7.08 14.87
N ALA A 30 0.67 -6.24 15.71
CA ALA A 30 -0.50 -6.64 16.50
C ALA A 30 -1.73 -6.85 15.62
N ASP A 31 -1.90 -6.03 14.58
CA ASP A 31 -2.98 -6.19 13.61
C ASP A 31 -2.86 -7.49 12.83
N LEU A 32 -1.65 -7.84 12.37
CA LEU A 32 -1.42 -9.09 11.65
C LEU A 32 -1.70 -10.31 12.53
N ARG A 33 -1.37 -10.25 13.83
CA ARG A 33 -1.77 -11.29 14.79
C ARG A 33 -3.28 -11.36 14.97
N ALA A 34 -3.95 -10.22 15.10
CA ALA A 34 -5.41 -10.16 15.20
C ALA A 34 -6.10 -10.67 13.92
N ALA A 35 -5.45 -10.52 12.76
CA ALA A 35 -5.88 -11.07 11.48
C ALA A 35 -5.57 -12.57 11.31
N GLY A 36 -4.96 -13.22 12.32
CA GLY A 36 -4.74 -14.67 12.32
C GLY A 36 -3.42 -15.14 11.73
N VAL A 37 -2.47 -14.24 11.45
CA VAL A 37 -1.13 -14.63 10.99
C VAL A 37 -0.39 -15.40 12.09
N THR A 38 -0.02 -16.65 11.83
CA THR A 38 0.66 -17.52 12.81
C THR A 38 2.16 -17.63 12.58
N ALA A 39 2.63 -17.33 11.36
CA ALA A 39 4.05 -17.30 11.02
C ALA A 39 4.88 -16.47 12.01
N ASP A 40 6.10 -16.93 12.24
CA ASP A 40 7.09 -16.24 13.07
C ASP A 40 8.14 -15.49 12.23
N ARG A 41 7.95 -15.44 10.91
CA ARG A 41 8.81 -14.75 9.95
C ARG A 41 7.96 -13.93 9.00
N CYS A 42 8.53 -12.85 8.48
CA CYS A 42 7.97 -12.04 7.42
C CYS A 42 9.08 -11.45 6.55
N LEU A 43 8.68 -10.91 5.39
CA LEU A 43 9.52 -10.08 4.54
C LEU A 43 8.95 -8.66 4.53
N VAL A 44 9.81 -7.65 4.65
CA VAL A 44 9.49 -6.25 4.37
C VAL A 44 10.30 -5.79 3.16
N VAL A 45 9.62 -5.30 2.12
CA VAL A 45 10.24 -4.62 0.98
C VAL A 45 9.97 -3.13 1.13
N CYS A 46 10.97 -2.28 0.97
CA CYS A 46 10.84 -0.84 1.16
C CYS A 46 11.70 -0.07 0.17
N ASP A 47 11.29 1.15 -0.21
CA ASP A 47 12.19 2.06 -0.94
C ASP A 47 13.44 2.33 -0.12
N ALA A 48 14.60 2.33 -0.77
CA ALA A 48 15.86 2.64 -0.12
C ALA A 48 15.85 4.07 0.47
N GLU A 49 15.15 5.01 -0.15
CA GLU A 49 15.03 6.38 0.33
C GLU A 49 14.12 6.51 1.55
N ALA A 50 13.00 5.78 1.57
CA ALA A 50 12.08 5.75 2.71
C ALA A 50 12.57 4.84 3.86
N ALA A 51 13.49 3.90 3.58
CA ALA A 51 13.91 2.85 4.50
C ALA A 51 14.36 3.36 5.87
N SER A 52 15.12 4.46 5.90
CA SER A 52 15.63 5.04 7.15
C SER A 52 14.53 5.53 8.09
N ARG A 53 13.37 5.92 7.55
CA ARG A 53 12.21 6.42 8.29
C ARG A 53 11.18 5.32 8.57
N CYS A 54 10.91 4.47 7.59
CA CYS A 54 9.82 3.50 7.65
C CYS A 54 10.23 2.15 8.28
N LEU A 55 11.43 1.63 7.97
CA LEU A 55 11.83 0.29 8.42
C LEU A 55 11.98 0.17 9.93
N PRO A 56 12.62 1.10 10.67
CA PRO A 56 12.78 0.94 12.11
C PRO A 56 11.45 0.76 12.87
N PRO A 57 10.44 1.65 12.73
CA PRO A 57 9.16 1.48 13.43
C PRO A 57 8.38 0.24 12.98
N LEU A 58 8.46 -0.15 11.70
CA LEU A 58 7.85 -1.40 11.23
C LEU A 58 8.50 -2.62 11.86
N LYS A 59 9.83 -2.70 11.85
CA LYS A 59 10.59 -3.82 12.41
C LYS A 59 10.35 -3.94 13.90
N GLU A 60 10.26 -2.81 14.62
CA GLU A 60 9.92 -2.80 16.04
C GLU A 60 8.51 -3.34 16.30
N SER A 61 7.50 -2.87 15.55
CA SER A 61 6.12 -3.35 15.68
C SER A 61 5.98 -4.86 15.43
N LEU A 62 6.62 -5.33 14.36
CA LEU A 62 6.64 -6.74 13.96
C LEU A 62 7.39 -7.60 14.98
N ALA A 63 8.57 -7.17 15.42
CA ALA A 63 9.35 -7.90 16.42
C ALA A 63 8.64 -7.97 17.78
N ALA A 64 7.97 -6.90 18.21
CA ALA A 64 7.15 -6.90 19.43
C ALA A 64 5.99 -7.93 19.37
N SER A 65 5.57 -8.29 18.15
CA SER A 65 4.56 -9.31 17.88
C SER A 65 5.15 -10.69 17.54
N GLY A 66 6.45 -10.89 17.77
CA GLY A 66 7.15 -12.17 17.61
C GLY A 66 7.58 -12.52 16.19
N PHE A 67 7.56 -11.57 15.24
CA PHE A 67 8.08 -11.80 13.90
C PHE A 67 9.60 -11.61 13.85
N ARG A 68 10.30 -12.53 13.19
CA ARG A 68 11.66 -12.34 12.69
C ARG A 68 11.57 -11.73 11.30
N VAL A 69 11.99 -10.47 11.18
CA VAL A 69 11.83 -9.67 9.97
C VAL A 69 13.05 -9.84 9.07
N ASN A 70 12.83 -10.28 7.84
CA ASN A 70 13.77 -10.05 6.74
C ASN A 70 13.36 -8.76 6.04
N ASP A 71 14.32 -7.96 5.62
CA ASP A 71 14.04 -6.73 4.87
C ASP A 71 14.90 -6.60 3.62
N ILE A 72 14.31 -6.00 2.59
CA ILE A 72 14.95 -5.65 1.32
C ILE A 72 14.66 -4.18 1.06
N ALA A 73 15.73 -3.38 0.95
CA ALA A 73 15.65 -2.00 0.49
C ALA A 73 15.87 -1.97 -1.03
N VAL A 74 14.89 -1.46 -1.77
CA VAL A 74 14.91 -1.39 -3.23
C VAL A 74 15.32 0.01 -3.65
N PRO A 75 16.41 0.18 -4.42
CA PRO A 75 16.78 1.49 -4.94
C PRO A 75 15.73 2.00 -5.94
N ALA A 76 15.76 3.28 -6.27
CA ALA A 76 14.94 3.82 -7.36
C ALA A 76 15.10 2.98 -8.63
N ILE A 77 13.98 2.72 -9.32
CA ILE A 77 13.92 1.79 -10.44
C ILE A 77 13.77 2.59 -11.74
N GLU A 78 14.73 2.44 -12.64
CA GLU A 78 14.54 2.88 -14.01
C GLU A 78 13.61 1.89 -14.74
N PRO A 79 12.69 2.35 -15.62
CA PRO A 79 11.78 1.46 -16.37
C PRO A 79 12.48 0.27 -17.04
N ALA A 80 13.68 0.50 -17.58
CA ALA A 80 14.47 -0.55 -18.25
C ALA A 80 14.90 -1.70 -17.32
N ASP A 81 14.99 -1.46 -16.01
CA ASP A 81 15.50 -2.40 -15.01
C ASP A 81 14.39 -3.10 -14.21
N ALA A 82 13.12 -2.71 -14.42
CA ALA A 82 11.98 -3.20 -13.64
C ALA A 82 11.90 -4.74 -13.61
N TRP A 83 12.12 -5.43 -14.73
CA TRP A 83 12.10 -6.90 -14.77
C TRP A 83 13.27 -7.55 -14.05
N ALA A 84 14.45 -6.94 -14.11
CA ALA A 84 15.60 -7.43 -13.38
C ALA A 84 15.31 -7.35 -11.88
N CYS A 85 14.81 -6.21 -11.41
CA CYS A 85 14.40 -6.01 -10.03
C CYS A 85 13.29 -6.98 -9.59
N ALA A 86 12.24 -7.18 -10.41
CA ALA A 86 11.20 -8.17 -10.11
C ALA A 86 11.77 -9.60 -9.99
N GLY A 87 12.69 -9.98 -10.87
CA GLY A 87 13.38 -11.26 -10.82
C GLY A 87 14.23 -11.44 -9.56
N GLU A 88 14.92 -10.39 -9.13
CA GLU A 88 15.70 -10.38 -7.89
C GLU A 88 14.81 -10.52 -6.65
N LEU A 89 13.69 -9.78 -6.59
CA LEU A 89 12.71 -9.90 -5.51
C LEU A 89 12.12 -11.31 -5.42
N LEU A 90 11.76 -11.91 -6.55
CA LEU A 90 11.28 -13.29 -6.63
C LEU A 90 12.34 -14.30 -6.19
N GLY A 91 13.58 -14.11 -6.64
CA GLY A 91 14.71 -14.95 -6.25
C GLY A 91 14.97 -14.89 -4.75
N ALA A 92 14.98 -13.68 -4.18
CA ALA A 92 15.16 -13.45 -2.75
C ALA A 92 14.04 -14.10 -1.92
N LEU A 93 12.78 -13.87 -2.29
CA LEU A 93 11.63 -14.49 -1.61
C LEU A 93 11.73 -16.03 -1.62
N SER A 94 12.09 -16.61 -2.76
CA SER A 94 12.24 -18.06 -2.93
C SER A 94 13.35 -18.64 -2.05
N GLN A 95 14.46 -17.92 -1.88
CA GLN A 95 15.59 -18.34 -1.03
C GLN A 95 15.28 -18.28 0.47
N MET A 96 14.36 -17.41 0.90
CA MET A 96 14.01 -17.26 2.32
C MET A 96 13.20 -18.45 2.87
N ASN A 97 12.58 -19.24 1.99
CA ASN A 97 11.76 -20.41 2.34
C ASN A 97 10.79 -20.09 3.50
N LEU A 98 10.00 -19.03 3.29
CA LEU A 98 9.05 -18.54 4.28
C LEU A 98 7.85 -19.50 4.41
N PRO A 99 7.23 -19.61 5.60
CA PRO A 99 5.94 -20.28 5.75
C PRO A 99 4.88 -19.68 4.81
N GLN A 100 3.92 -20.47 4.35
CA GLN A 100 2.88 -19.99 3.43
C GLN A 100 2.03 -18.85 4.04
N ASP A 101 1.82 -18.85 5.35
CA ASP A 101 1.09 -17.77 6.04
C ASP A 101 1.99 -16.59 6.45
N ALA A 102 3.28 -16.61 6.11
CA ALA A 102 4.20 -15.50 6.37
C ALA A 102 3.86 -14.30 5.48
N PRO A 103 3.60 -13.13 6.06
CA PRO A 103 3.23 -11.96 5.28
C PRO A 103 4.44 -11.41 4.54
N VAL A 104 4.20 -10.97 3.31
CA VAL A 104 5.11 -10.12 2.55
C VAL A 104 4.56 -8.72 2.61
N ILE A 105 5.31 -7.83 3.24
CA ILE A 105 4.92 -6.46 3.56
C ILE A 105 5.65 -5.54 2.58
N VAL A 106 4.91 -4.73 1.85
CA VAL A 106 5.47 -3.78 0.88
C VAL A 106 5.23 -2.38 1.42
N CYS A 107 6.31 -1.72 1.84
CA CYS A 107 6.32 -0.38 2.40
C CYS A 107 7.01 0.60 1.47
N ALA A 108 6.30 1.09 0.46
CA ALA A 108 6.91 1.86 -0.61
C ALA A 108 5.95 2.90 -1.22
N GLY A 109 6.54 3.84 -1.97
CA GLY A 109 5.88 4.68 -2.96
C GLY A 109 5.41 3.86 -4.15
N VAL A 110 4.92 4.53 -5.20
CA VAL A 110 4.14 3.88 -6.26
C VAL A 110 4.93 2.80 -7.00
N GLU A 111 6.12 3.15 -7.50
CA GLU A 111 6.88 2.31 -8.43
C GLU A 111 7.31 0.98 -7.81
N VAL A 112 7.97 1.03 -6.64
CA VAL A 112 8.41 -0.17 -5.92
C VAL A 112 7.22 -0.92 -5.35
N ALA A 113 6.17 -0.22 -4.86
CA ALA A 113 5.00 -0.90 -4.32
C ALA A 113 4.32 -1.76 -5.37
N GLU A 114 4.13 -1.20 -6.57
CA GLU A 114 3.53 -1.91 -7.68
C GLU A 114 4.41 -3.08 -8.12
N LEU A 115 5.69 -2.82 -8.45
CA LEU A 115 6.59 -3.88 -8.93
C LEU A 115 6.68 -5.06 -7.96
N ALA A 116 6.88 -4.78 -6.67
CA ALA A 116 6.99 -5.81 -5.65
C ALA A 116 5.68 -6.60 -5.51
N ALA A 117 4.55 -5.90 -5.48
CA ALA A 117 3.25 -6.56 -5.40
C ALA A 117 2.97 -7.44 -6.62
N PHE A 118 3.31 -6.99 -7.83
CA PHE A 118 3.23 -7.79 -9.05
C PHE A 118 4.15 -9.01 -8.99
N ALA A 119 5.42 -8.82 -8.65
CA ALA A 119 6.38 -9.90 -8.54
C ALA A 119 5.87 -10.98 -7.58
N PHE A 120 5.45 -10.61 -6.38
CA PHE A 120 4.95 -11.57 -5.38
C PHE A 120 3.62 -12.21 -5.77
N SER A 121 2.78 -11.52 -6.56
CA SER A 121 1.56 -12.10 -7.13
C SER A 121 1.83 -13.32 -8.02
N LEU A 122 3.02 -13.41 -8.63
CA LEU A 122 3.36 -14.53 -9.52
C LEU A 122 3.61 -15.84 -8.76
N GLN A 123 3.95 -15.78 -7.47
CA GLN A 123 4.14 -16.99 -6.65
C GLN A 123 2.89 -17.38 -5.85
N GLN A 124 1.94 -16.47 -5.66
CA GLN A 124 0.66 -16.68 -4.93
C GLN A 124 0.80 -17.40 -3.57
N ALA A 125 1.97 -17.30 -2.94
CA ALA A 125 2.31 -18.15 -1.80
C ALA A 125 2.10 -17.45 -0.45
N HIS A 126 1.99 -16.12 -0.41
CA HIS A 126 2.08 -15.34 0.82
C HIS A 126 1.01 -14.25 0.91
N PRO A 127 0.44 -13.97 2.10
CA PRO A 127 -0.42 -12.82 2.33
C PRO A 127 0.34 -11.52 2.03
N LEU A 128 -0.16 -10.75 1.07
CA LEU A 128 0.41 -9.45 0.76
C LEU A 128 -0.16 -8.37 1.68
N VAL A 129 0.72 -7.56 2.26
CA VAL A 129 0.38 -6.44 3.14
C VAL A 129 0.95 -5.16 2.55
N LEU A 130 0.13 -4.13 2.38
CA LEU A 130 0.58 -2.84 1.84
C LEU A 130 0.72 -1.80 2.96
N VAL A 131 1.85 -1.10 2.98
CA VAL A 131 2.14 0.01 3.91
C VAL A 131 2.63 1.20 3.08
N PRO A 132 1.75 1.91 2.38
CA PRO A 132 2.14 2.96 1.44
C PRO A 132 3.08 3.99 2.07
N ALA A 133 4.09 4.42 1.31
CA ALA A 133 5.02 5.47 1.70
C ALA A 133 4.78 6.80 0.94
N SER A 134 3.66 6.90 0.21
CA SER A 134 3.19 8.11 -0.45
C SER A 134 1.67 8.16 -0.54
N LEU A 135 1.12 9.37 -0.71
CA LEU A 135 -0.32 9.56 -0.89
C LEU A 135 -0.84 8.86 -2.16
N ALA A 136 -0.07 8.91 -3.24
CA ALA A 136 -0.39 8.21 -4.49
C ALA A 136 -0.47 6.69 -4.28
N ALA A 137 0.54 6.08 -3.64
CA ALA A 137 0.52 4.66 -3.32
C ALA A 137 -0.66 4.29 -2.38
N ALA A 138 -1.04 5.20 -1.48
CA ALA A 138 -2.17 4.99 -0.58
C ALA A 138 -3.52 4.87 -1.32
N LEU A 139 -3.73 5.63 -2.38
CA LEU A 139 -4.96 5.59 -3.16
C LEU A 139 -5.08 4.33 -4.03
N ARG A 140 -3.97 3.64 -4.27
CA ARG A 140 -3.92 2.41 -5.08
C ARG A 140 -4.18 1.12 -4.29
N VAL A 141 -4.31 1.19 -2.95
CA VAL A 141 -4.52 0.00 -2.11
C VAL A 141 -5.88 -0.68 -2.29
N THR A 142 -6.90 0.02 -2.81
CA THR A 142 -8.26 -0.53 -3.01
C THR A 142 -8.32 -1.58 -4.13
N GLY A 143 -7.26 -1.68 -4.93
CA GLY A 143 -7.05 -2.75 -5.91
C GLY A 143 -7.69 -2.51 -7.28
N VAL A 144 -7.22 -3.28 -8.26
CA VAL A 144 -7.66 -3.39 -9.68
C VAL A 144 -7.11 -2.36 -10.67
N ASP A 145 -6.48 -1.29 -10.23
CA ASP A 145 -5.51 -0.65 -11.11
C ASP A 145 -4.26 -1.52 -11.11
N ALA A 146 -4.07 -2.18 -12.24
CA ALA A 146 -2.81 -2.67 -12.72
C ALA A 146 -1.63 -2.20 -11.89
N VAL A 147 -0.88 -3.12 -11.30
CA VAL A 147 0.56 -2.85 -11.28
C VAL A 147 0.95 -2.59 -12.73
N GLU A 148 1.17 -1.32 -13.08
CA GLU A 148 1.63 -0.92 -14.38
C GLU A 148 3.13 -0.96 -14.34
N VAL A 149 3.69 -2.13 -14.65
CA VAL A 149 5.13 -2.17 -14.91
C VAL A 149 5.35 -1.57 -16.29
N ASP A 150 5.69 -0.28 -16.35
CA ASP A 150 6.32 0.28 -17.54
C ASP A 150 7.75 -0.24 -17.59
N ALA A 151 7.93 -1.31 -18.36
CA ALA A 151 9.22 -1.95 -18.56
C ALA A 151 9.76 -1.73 -19.98
N GLY A 152 9.39 -0.61 -20.62
CA GLY A 152 9.74 -0.34 -22.01
C GLY A 152 8.97 -1.21 -23.02
N PHE A 153 7.84 -1.79 -22.62
CA PHE A 153 6.91 -2.45 -23.54
C PHE A 153 5.95 -1.44 -24.18
N ALA A 154 5.41 -1.77 -25.35
CA ALA A 154 4.42 -0.93 -26.04
C ALA A 154 3.07 -0.81 -25.28
N SER A 155 2.85 -1.64 -24.26
CA SER A 155 1.68 -1.62 -23.38
C SER A 155 2.08 -2.02 -21.96
N ALA A 156 1.58 -1.31 -20.96
CA ALA A 156 1.74 -1.67 -19.56
C ALA A 156 1.19 -3.07 -19.29
N LEU A 157 1.94 -3.91 -18.57
CA LEU A 157 1.37 -5.11 -17.98
C LEU A 157 0.51 -4.71 -16.79
N ARG A 158 -0.53 -5.50 -16.52
CA ARG A 158 -1.52 -5.19 -15.48
C ARG A 158 -1.84 -6.46 -14.70
N ALA A 159 -1.55 -6.49 -13.40
CA ALA A 159 -2.06 -7.54 -12.51
C ALA A 159 -3.17 -7.01 -11.63
N LYS A 160 -4.27 -7.77 -11.53
CA LYS A 160 -5.33 -7.51 -10.57
C LYS A 160 -4.94 -8.16 -9.25
N LEU A 161 -4.50 -7.34 -8.32
CA LEU A 161 -4.01 -7.80 -7.04
C LEU A 161 -4.81 -7.16 -5.91
N GLN A 162 -5.11 -7.98 -4.91
CA GLN A 162 -5.82 -7.57 -3.70
C GLN A 162 -4.94 -7.91 -2.51
N PRO A 163 -4.65 -6.93 -1.63
CA PRO A 163 -3.88 -7.22 -0.43
C PRO A 163 -4.74 -7.98 0.59
N ALA A 164 -4.08 -8.67 1.51
CA ALA A 164 -4.71 -9.22 2.70
C ALA A 164 -4.96 -8.14 3.77
N PHE A 165 -4.16 -7.07 3.75
CA PHE A 165 -4.24 -5.96 4.70
C PHE A 165 -3.54 -4.71 4.15
N ALA A 166 -4.00 -3.51 4.53
CA ALA A 166 -3.27 -2.28 4.28
C ALA A 166 -3.23 -1.35 5.51
N ALA A 167 -2.08 -0.69 5.74
CA ALA A 167 -1.87 0.27 6.81
C ALA A 167 -1.36 1.60 6.26
N LEU A 168 -2.18 2.64 6.35
CA LEU A 168 -1.90 3.98 5.84
C LEU A 168 -1.60 4.90 7.03
N ASP A 169 -0.31 5.11 7.28
CA ASP A 169 0.19 5.95 8.36
C ASP A 169 0.66 7.29 7.81
N GLY A 170 0.09 8.41 8.28
CA GLY A 170 0.43 9.73 7.75
C GLY A 170 1.91 10.06 7.81
N ALA A 171 2.63 9.56 8.84
CA ALA A 171 4.07 9.76 8.95
C ALA A 171 4.88 9.03 7.86
N PHE A 172 4.31 7.93 7.33
CA PHE A 172 4.89 7.14 6.26
C PHE A 172 4.53 7.73 4.90
N LEU A 173 3.30 8.20 4.71
CA LEU A 173 2.90 8.88 3.46
C LEU A 173 3.76 10.13 3.21
N ALA A 174 4.15 10.83 4.27
CA ALA A 174 5.10 11.94 4.22
C ALA A 174 6.56 11.51 3.90
N CYS A 175 6.83 10.25 3.54
CA CYS A 175 8.13 9.76 3.05
C CYS A 175 8.26 9.81 1.54
N GLU A 176 7.23 10.29 0.84
CA GLU A 176 7.17 10.31 -0.61
C GLU A 176 8.31 11.08 -1.29
N HIS A 177 8.63 10.67 -2.51
CA HIS A 177 9.45 11.47 -3.40
C HIS A 177 8.67 12.71 -3.85
N GLU A 178 9.37 13.83 -4.08
CA GLU A 178 8.77 15.11 -4.49
C GLU A 178 7.91 14.97 -5.75
N SER A 179 8.27 14.06 -6.67
CA SER A 179 7.50 13.77 -7.89
C SER A 179 6.18 13.04 -7.65
N GLU A 180 5.99 12.39 -6.49
CA GLU A 180 4.76 11.66 -6.16
C GLU A 180 3.73 12.54 -5.41
N ALA A 181 4.15 13.63 -4.78
CA ALA A 181 3.27 14.48 -3.98
C ALA A 181 2.11 15.06 -4.79
N ASP A 182 2.42 15.69 -5.93
CA ASP A 182 1.42 16.26 -6.84
C ASP A 182 0.51 15.17 -7.44
N MET A 183 1.08 14.00 -7.74
CA MET A 183 0.32 12.86 -8.24
C MET A 183 -0.66 12.34 -7.18
N GLY A 184 -0.26 12.27 -5.92
CA GLY A 184 -1.12 11.85 -4.82
C GLY A 184 -2.32 12.78 -4.63
N LEU A 185 -2.10 14.10 -4.67
CA LEU A 185 -3.18 15.09 -4.59
C LEU A 185 -4.11 15.01 -5.81
N TYR A 186 -3.54 14.87 -7.00
CA TYR A 186 -4.32 14.73 -8.23
C TYR A 186 -5.19 13.45 -8.22
N GLU A 187 -4.64 12.32 -7.82
CA GLU A 187 -5.40 11.07 -7.68
C GLU A 187 -6.48 11.16 -6.59
N LEU A 188 -6.22 11.91 -5.52
CA LEU A 188 -7.19 12.14 -4.46
C LEU A 188 -8.38 12.94 -4.98
N GLU A 189 -8.14 14.04 -5.71
CA GLU A 189 -9.18 14.83 -6.36
C GLU A 189 -10.00 13.99 -7.35
N GLN A 190 -9.33 13.14 -8.14
CA GLN A 190 -10.01 12.22 -9.05
C GLN A 190 -10.90 11.22 -8.32
N ALA A 191 -10.42 10.64 -7.22
CA ALA A 191 -11.21 9.75 -6.39
C ALA A 191 -12.43 10.49 -5.79
N ALA A 192 -12.22 11.71 -5.30
CA ALA A 192 -13.26 12.56 -4.72
C ALA A 192 -14.34 12.98 -5.73
N ALA A 193 -14.02 13.03 -7.02
CA ALA A 193 -15.02 13.28 -8.07
C ALA A 193 -16.13 12.22 -8.12
N SER A 194 -15.89 11.03 -7.54
CA SER A 194 -16.88 9.95 -7.41
C SER A 194 -17.67 10.01 -6.09
N CYS A 195 -17.33 10.94 -5.19
CA CYS A 195 -18.03 11.17 -3.93
C CYS A 195 -19.18 12.18 -4.08
N ASP A 196 -19.92 12.44 -3.01
CA ASP A 196 -20.95 13.48 -2.98
C ASP A 196 -20.37 14.91 -3.03
N ALA A 197 -21.23 15.88 -3.35
CA ALA A 197 -20.84 17.27 -3.51
C ALA A 197 -20.41 17.94 -2.18
N GLU A 198 -20.85 17.42 -1.04
CA GLU A 198 -20.46 17.93 0.27
C GLU A 198 -18.98 17.61 0.53
N PHE A 199 -18.58 16.37 0.30
CA PHE A 199 -17.19 15.95 0.41
C PHE A 199 -16.29 16.63 -0.63
N GLN A 200 -16.75 16.82 -1.88
CA GLN A 200 -15.98 17.55 -2.89
C GLN A 200 -15.70 19.01 -2.47
N GLY A 201 -16.71 19.68 -1.91
CA GLY A 201 -16.56 21.02 -1.34
C GLY A 201 -15.58 21.04 -0.16
N TRP A 202 -15.73 20.09 0.76
CA TRP A 202 -14.83 19.93 1.90
C TRP A 202 -13.38 19.71 1.46
N LEU A 203 -13.12 18.80 0.51
CA LEU A 203 -11.77 18.51 0.04
C LEU A 203 -11.13 19.74 -0.59
N SER A 204 -11.89 20.49 -1.38
CA SER A 204 -11.40 21.73 -2.02
C SER A 204 -10.97 22.77 -0.98
N GLU A 205 -11.66 22.87 0.15
CA GLU A 205 -11.33 23.79 1.25
C GLU A 205 -10.15 23.29 2.12
N ASN A 206 -9.93 21.98 2.20
CA ASN A 206 -8.97 21.34 3.10
C ASN A 206 -7.77 20.71 2.37
N LEU A 207 -7.62 20.92 1.05
CA LEU A 207 -6.53 20.34 0.26
C LEU A 207 -5.14 20.70 0.81
N GLY A 208 -4.98 21.92 1.30
CA GLY A 208 -3.74 22.38 1.93
C GLY A 208 -3.40 21.61 3.21
N ASP A 209 -4.40 21.28 4.03
CA ASP A 209 -4.20 20.50 5.25
C ASP A 209 -3.88 19.04 4.93
N VAL A 210 -4.51 18.47 3.90
CA VAL A 210 -4.17 17.13 3.39
C VAL A 210 -2.74 17.09 2.85
N ALA A 211 -2.34 18.09 2.05
CA ALA A 211 -0.98 18.22 1.53
C ALA A 211 0.07 18.41 2.65
N ALA A 212 -0.34 18.99 3.78
CA ALA A 212 0.47 19.13 4.98
C ALA A 212 0.45 17.89 5.89
N TYR A 213 -0.23 16.81 5.48
CA TYR A 213 -0.40 15.58 6.26
C TYR A 213 -1.07 15.80 7.63
N ASP A 214 -1.98 16.79 7.72
CA ASP A 214 -2.81 16.96 8.91
C ASP A 214 -3.58 15.67 9.19
N GLU A 215 -3.53 15.20 10.43
CA GLU A 215 -4.03 13.87 10.78
C GLU A 215 -5.55 13.74 10.55
N GLU A 216 -6.32 14.76 10.90
CA GLU A 216 -7.78 14.71 10.79
C GLU A 216 -8.21 14.84 9.33
N ALA A 217 -7.63 15.80 8.61
CA ALA A 217 -7.90 16.00 7.18
C ALA A 217 -7.52 14.76 6.36
N LEU A 218 -6.31 14.22 6.58
CA LEU A 218 -5.81 13.06 5.84
C LEU A 218 -6.65 11.81 6.08
N VAL A 219 -7.04 11.54 7.34
CA VAL A 219 -7.89 10.39 7.67
C VAL A 219 -9.25 10.49 7.01
N LEU A 220 -9.89 11.67 7.04
CA LEU A 220 -11.18 11.87 6.40
C LEU A 220 -11.07 11.73 4.89
N ALA A 221 -10.08 12.40 4.27
CA ALA A 221 -9.84 12.37 2.83
C ALA A 221 -9.64 10.94 2.32
N LEU A 222 -8.72 10.19 2.93
CA LEU A 222 -8.44 8.81 2.53
C LEU A 222 -9.62 7.87 2.80
N THR A 223 -10.35 8.06 3.90
CA THR A 223 -11.52 7.20 4.20
C THR A 223 -12.58 7.32 3.10
N GLN A 224 -12.92 8.54 2.70
CA GLN A 224 -13.94 8.81 1.68
C GLN A 224 -13.46 8.40 0.29
N ALA A 225 -12.23 8.76 -0.08
CA ALA A 225 -11.66 8.43 -1.38
C ALA A 225 -11.55 6.92 -1.60
N LEU A 226 -11.08 6.17 -0.60
CA LEU A 226 -10.94 4.72 -0.71
C LEU A 226 -12.28 3.99 -0.74
N ALA A 227 -13.27 4.47 0.02
CA ALA A 227 -14.64 3.95 -0.05
C ALA A 227 -15.24 4.16 -1.45
N ALA A 228 -15.14 5.38 -2.00
CA ALA A 228 -15.65 5.68 -3.34
C ALA A 228 -14.93 4.88 -4.44
N ARG A 229 -13.61 4.71 -4.34
CA ARG A 229 -12.85 3.86 -5.27
C ARG A 229 -13.30 2.41 -5.19
N ALA A 230 -13.44 1.85 -3.97
CA ALA A 230 -13.94 0.49 -3.78
C ALA A 230 -15.33 0.30 -4.41
N ASP A 231 -16.25 1.25 -4.22
CA ASP A 231 -17.58 1.19 -4.82
C ASP A 231 -17.51 1.22 -6.35
N ALA A 232 -16.72 2.13 -6.94
CA ALA A 232 -16.55 2.25 -8.38
C ALA A 232 -15.97 0.96 -9.00
N ILE A 233 -14.95 0.37 -8.36
CA ILE A 233 -14.36 -0.91 -8.78
C ILE A 233 -15.38 -2.04 -8.66
N GLY A 234 -16.13 -2.09 -7.56
CA GLY A 234 -17.18 -3.10 -7.34
C GLY A 234 -18.23 -3.07 -8.44
N GLN A 235 -18.70 -1.87 -8.82
CA GLN A 235 -19.65 -1.70 -9.92
C GLN A 235 -19.05 -2.14 -11.27
N ALA A 236 -17.79 -1.80 -11.54
CA ALA A 236 -17.11 -2.21 -12.77
C ALA A 236 -16.89 -3.72 -12.88
N LEU A 237 -16.82 -4.45 -11.76
CA LEU A 237 -16.71 -5.91 -11.75
C LEU A 237 -18.05 -6.63 -11.97
N CYS A 238 -19.18 -5.95 -11.71
CA CYS A 238 -20.53 -6.51 -11.92
C CYS A 238 -21.05 -6.35 -13.35
N ASN A 239 -20.42 -5.49 -14.17
CA ASN A 239 -20.80 -5.20 -15.55
C ASN A 239 -19.96 -6.01 -16.55
#